data_AF-A0A1V5VRX0-F1
#
_entry.id   AF-A0A1V5VRX0-F1
#
_cell.length_a   1.000
_cell.length_b   1.000
_cell.length_c   1.000
_cell.angle_alpha   90.00
_cell.angle_beta   90.00
_cell.angle_gamma   90.00
#
_symmetry.space_group_name_H-M   'P 1'
#
loop_
_entity.id
_entity.type
_entity.pdbx_description
1 polymer ?
#
loop_
_entity_poly.entity_id
_entity_poly.type
_entity_poly.pdbx_seq_one_letter_code
_entity_poly.pdbx_strand_id
1 'polypeptide(L)'
;MTQNLCSRCGKPRIVAKAWKEKVICEGKVTYVEYTQMVCPDKECQLALEKQLQAQLVNRQRIEKNKLERDLAHKQKMVDLRLGKKK
;
A
#
# COMPACT_ATOMS: atom_id res chain seq x y z
N MET A 1 10.38 -5.72 -29.26
CA MET A 1 10.77 -5.04 -28.01
C MET A 1 9.50 -4.54 -27.34
N THR A 2 9.18 -5.03 -26.14
CA THR A 2 7.99 -4.59 -25.40
C THR A 2 8.24 -3.18 -24.89
N GLN A 3 7.69 -2.17 -25.57
CA GLN A 3 7.81 -0.79 -25.14
C GLN A 3 7.06 -0.63 -23.80
N ASN A 4 7.75 -0.16 -22.77
CA ASN A 4 7.16 0.09 -21.45
C ASN A 4 6.34 1.38 -21.47
N LEU A 5 5.18 1.31 -22.13
CA LEU A 5 4.27 2.43 -22.32
C LEU A 5 3.34 2.56 -21.11
N CYS A 6 3.03 3.79 -20.75
CA CYS A 6 2.02 4.07 -19.75
C CYS A 6 0.65 3.63 -20.26
N SER A 7 -0.02 2.71 -19.55
CA SER A 7 -1.36 2.26 -19.89
C SER A 7 -2.44 3.36 -19.85
N ARG A 8 -2.15 4.52 -19.24
CA ARG A 8 -3.09 5.64 -19.10
C ARG A 8 -2.95 6.68 -20.22
N CYS A 9 -1.71 7.08 -20.52
CA CYS A 9 -1.44 8.16 -21.49
C CYS A 9 -0.64 7.71 -22.72
N GLY A 10 -0.24 6.45 -22.81
CA GLY A 10 0.50 5.88 -23.94
C GLY A 10 1.98 6.28 -24.03
N LYS A 11 2.45 7.26 -23.25
CA LYS A 11 3.84 7.73 -23.27
C LYS A 11 4.82 6.71 -22.65
N PRO A 12 6.07 6.60 -23.14
CA PRO A 12 7.06 5.71 -22.56
C PRO A 12 7.38 6.12 -21.12
N ARG A 13 7.42 5.15 -20.21
CA ARG A 13 7.82 5.36 -18.81
C ARG A 13 9.32 5.56 -18.71
N ILE A 14 9.74 6.36 -17.75
CA ILE A 14 11.16 6.65 -17.46
C ILE A 14 11.60 5.95 -16.17
N VAL A 15 12.88 5.60 -16.06
CA VAL A 15 13.46 5.04 -14.83
C VAL A 15 13.56 6.16 -13.79
N ALA A 16 12.88 5.99 -12.66
CA ALA A 16 12.99 6.90 -11.52
C ALA A 16 14.08 6.46 -10.53
N LYS A 17 14.19 5.16 -10.29
CA LYS A 17 15.12 4.60 -9.33
C LYS A 17 15.47 3.17 -9.72
N ALA A 18 16.73 2.79 -9.57
CA ALA A 18 17.16 1.40 -9.62
C ALA A 18 17.99 1.09 -8.38
N TRP A 19 17.79 -0.07 -7.77
CA TRP A 19 18.57 -0.51 -6.62
C TRP A 19 18.66 -2.03 -6.58
N LYS A 20 19.67 -2.53 -5.87
CA LYS A 20 19.82 -3.95 -5.58
C LYS A 20 19.52 -4.18 -4.12
N GLU A 21 18.72 -5.19 -3.82
CA GLU A 21 18.42 -5.60 -2.46
C GLU A 21 18.97 -7.00 -2.23
N LYS A 22 19.58 -7.21 -1.07
CA LYS A 22 20.00 -8.53 -0.63
C LYS A 22 18.84 -9.18 0.11
N VAL A 23 18.34 -10.29 -0.43
CA VAL A 23 17.23 -11.06 0.12
C VAL A 23 17.75 -12.44 0.51
N ILE A 24 17.36 -12.93 1.69
CA ILE A 24 17.70 -14.28 2.13
C ILE A 24 16.47 -15.16 1.87
N CYS A 25 16.60 -16.10 0.93
CA CYS A 25 15.57 -17.07 0.60
C CYS A 25 16.09 -18.46 0.95
N GLU A 26 15.38 -19.18 1.83
CA GLU A 26 15.73 -20.56 2.23
C GLU A 26 17.19 -20.72 2.69
N GLY A 27 17.70 -19.74 3.45
CA GLY A 27 19.07 -19.73 3.96
C GLY A 27 20.14 -19.39 2.92
N LYS A 28 19.77 -19.10 1.66
CA LYS A 28 20.67 -18.63 0.61
C LYS A 28 20.53 -17.13 0.41
N VAL A 29 21.66 -16.48 0.14
CA VAL A 29 21.71 -15.06 -0.21
C VAL A 29 21.41 -14.90 -1.70
N THR A 30 20.43 -14.08 -2.04
CA THR A 30 20.08 -13.69 -3.40
C THR A 30 20.10 -12.16 -3.51
N TYR A 31 20.53 -11.64 -4.65
CA TYR A 31 20.44 -10.21 -4.95
C TYR A 31 19.30 -10.00 -5.94
N VAL A 32 18.34 -9.15 -5.57
CA VAL A 32 17.21 -8.78 -6.43
C VAL A 32 17.46 -7.38 -6.97
N GLU A 33 17.40 -7.25 -8.30
CA GLU A 33 17.52 -5.96 -8.97
C GLU A 33 16.13 -5.37 -9.20
N TYR A 34 15.88 -4.22 -8.61
CA TYR A 34 14.63 -3.49 -8.76
C TYR A 34 14.84 -2.27 -9.66
N THR A 35 13.88 -2.04 -10.54
CA THR A 35 13.79 -0.82 -11.34
C THR A 35 12.39 -0.24 -11.19
N GLN A 36 12.31 0.94 -10.60
CA GLN A 36 11.10 1.72 -10.48
C GLN A 36 10.97 2.65 -11.68
N MET A 37 9.81 2.59 -12.32
CA MET A 37 9.48 3.35 -13.53
C MET A 37 8.31 4.30 -13.25
N VAL A 38 8.36 5.53 -13.77
CA VAL A 38 7.32 6.55 -13.60
C VAL A 38 6.84 7.11 -14.94
N CYS A 39 5.63 7.65 -14.95
CA CYS A 39 5.08 8.34 -16.11
C CYS A 39 5.68 9.76 -16.19
N PRO A 40 6.32 10.18 -17.30
CA PRO A 40 6.87 11.53 -17.44
C PRO A 40 5.78 12.61 -17.57
N ASP A 41 4.55 12.21 -17.90
CA ASP A 41 3.42 13.12 -18.01
C ASP A 41 2.87 13.49 -16.63
N LYS A 42 3.02 14.77 -16.28
CA LYS A 42 2.63 15.32 -14.97
C LYS A 42 1.13 15.21 -14.71
N GLU A 43 0.29 15.42 -15.70
CA GLU A 43 -1.17 15.36 -15.53
C GLU A 43 -1.63 13.91 -15.32
N CYS A 44 -1.10 13.00 -16.13
CA CYS A 44 -1.33 11.57 -15.98
C CYS A 44 -0.86 11.04 -14.62
N GLN A 45 0.33 11.49 -14.18
CA GLN A 45 0.91 11.11 -12.91
C GLN A 45 0.09 11.65 -11.73
N LEU A 46 -0.31 12.92 -11.79
CA LEU A 46 -1.14 13.55 -10.76
C LEU A 46 -2.52 12.87 -10.63
N ALA A 47 -3.13 12.47 -11.76
CA ALA A 47 -4.39 11.74 -11.74
C ALA A 47 -4.27 10.37 -11.06
N LEU A 48 -3.16 9.67 -11.28
CA LEU A 48 -2.86 8.41 -10.59
C LEU A 48 -2.64 8.63 -9.09
N GLU A 49 -1.87 9.65 -8.71
CA GLU A 49 -1.58 9.97 -7.31
C GLU A 49 -2.84 10.34 -6.53
N LYS A 50 -3.75 11.12 -7.13
CA LYS A 50 -5.07 11.42 -6.53
C LYS A 50 -5.87 10.15 -6.25
N GLN A 51 -5.91 9.22 -7.21
CA GLN A 51 -6.61 7.94 -7.03
C GLN A 51 -5.95 7.08 -5.94
N LEU A 52 -4.62 7.02 -5.95
CA LEU A 52 -3.86 6.28 -4.93
C LEU A 52 -4.13 6.85 -3.54
N GLN A 53 -4.15 8.17 -3.40
CA GLN A 53 -4.43 8.83 -2.12
C GLN A 53 -5.84 8.55 -1.63
N ALA A 54 -6.85 8.59 -2.52
CA ALA A 54 -8.22 8.24 -2.16
C ALA A 54 -8.34 6.79 -1.67
N GLN A 55 -7.63 5.86 -2.32
CA GLN A 55 -7.59 4.45 -1.91
C GLN A 55 -6.89 4.27 -0.56
N LEU A 56 -5.78 4.97 -0.31
CA LEU A 56 -5.06 4.93 0.96
C LEU A 56 -5.93 5.43 2.11
N VAL A 57 -6.60 6.58 1.94
CA VAL A 57 -7.52 7.13 2.94
C VAL A 57 -8.65 6.15 3.23
N ASN A 58 -9.24 5.54 2.19
CA ASN A 58 -10.29 4.55 2.40
C ASN A 58 -9.79 3.31 3.16
N ARG A 59 -8.60 2.80 2.82
CA ARG A 59 -7.97 1.67 3.52
C ARG A 59 -7.74 2.01 5.00
N GLN A 60 -7.16 3.18 5.29
CA GLN A 60 -6.92 3.64 6.66
C GLN A 60 -8.23 3.77 7.46
N ARG A 61 -9.29 4.29 6.84
CA ARG A 61 -10.61 4.39 7.47
C ARG A 61 -11.18 3.01 7.83
N ILE A 62 -11.09 2.05 6.91
CA ILE A 62 -11.57 0.68 7.15
C ILE A 62 -10.80 0.03 8.29
N GLU A 63 -9.48 0.20 8.30
CA GLU A 63 -8.60 -0.34 9.35
C GLU A 63 -8.92 0.27 10.72
N LYS A 64 -9.07 1.60 10.79
CA LYS A 64 -9.49 2.30 12.01
C LYS A 64 -10.83 1.77 12.53
N ASN A 65 -11.84 1.68 11.66
CA ASN A 65 -13.17 1.17 12.05
C ASN A 65 -13.13 -0.30 12.50
N LYS A 66 -12.21 -1.10 11.97
CA LYS A 66 -12.01 -2.48 12.45
C LYS A 66 -11.41 -2.47 13.86
N LEU A 67 -10.35 -1.70 14.08
CA LEU A 67 -9.71 -1.57 15.39
C LEU A 67 -10.68 -1.06 16.46
N GLU A 68 -11.49 -0.05 16.15
CA GLU A 68 -12.51 0.47 17.07
C GLU A 68 -13.56 -0.59 17.44
N ARG A 69 -14.03 -1.38 16.46
CA ARG A 69 -14.97 -2.49 16.72
C ARG A 69 -14.34 -3.57 17.59
N ASP A 70 -13.09 -3.94 17.32
CA ASP A 70 -12.37 -4.95 18.09
C ASP A 70 -12.14 -4.48 19.54
N LEU A 71 -11.79 -3.20 19.74
CA LEU A 71 -11.63 -2.60 21.07
C LEU A 71 -12.95 -2.53 21.82
N ALA A 72 -14.03 -2.08 21.19
CA ALA A 72 -15.35 -2.03 21.80
C ALA A 72 -15.85 -3.43 22.20
N HIS A 73 -15.57 -4.45 21.37
CA HIS A 73 -15.88 -5.84 21.70
C HIS A 73 -15.07 -6.34 22.90
N LYS A 74 -13.76 -6.08 22.94
CA LYS A 74 -12.91 -6.43 24.10
C LYS A 74 -13.38 -5.73 25.38
N GLN A 75 -13.72 -4.44 25.31
CA GLN A 75 -14.21 -3.69 26.47
C GLN A 75 -15.52 -4.29 27.00
N LYS A 76 -16.47 -4.61 26.11
CA LYS A 76 -17.71 -5.30 26.50
C LYS A 76 -17.44 -6.62 27.20
N MET A 77 -16.48 -7.41 26.70
CA MET A 77 -16.11 -8.68 27.33
C MET A 77 -15.48 -8.49 28.71
N VAL A 78 -14.67 -7.44 28.89
CA VAL A 78 -14.11 -7.07 30.20
C VAL A 78 -15.22 -6.62 31.17
N ASP A 79 -16.14 -5.77 30.71
CA ASP A 79 -17.25 -5.26 31.54
C ASP A 79 -18.18 -6.39 31.98
N LEU A 80 -18.48 -7.33 31.07
CA LEU A 80 -19.22 -8.57 31.36
C LEU A 80 -18.50 -9.42 32.41
N ARG A 81 -17.18 -9.59 32.28
CA ARG A 81 -16.37 -10.39 33.22
C ARG A 81 -16.25 -9.74 34.60
N LEU A 82 -16.23 -8.41 34.67
CA LEU A 82 -16.19 -7.65 35.93
C LEU A 82 -17.57 -7.54 36.60
N GLY A 83 -18.63 -8.13 36.03
CA GLY A 83 -19.96 -8.14 36.62
C GLY A 83 -20.61 -6.76 36.73
N LYS A 84 -20.07 -5.72 36.07
CA LYS A 84 -20.65 -4.38 36.02
C LYS A 84 -21.91 -4.44 35.15
N LYS A 85 -23.05 -4.83 35.74
CA LYS A 85 -24.35 -4.48 35.18
C LYS A 85 -24.48 -2.95 35.23
N LYS A 86 -24.84 -2.36 34.08
CA LYS A 86 -25.27 -0.96 33.99
C LYS A 86 -26.35 -0.66 35.01
#